data_AF-A0A954JHC9-F1
#
_entry.id   AF-A0A954JHC9-F1
#
_cell.length_a   1.000
_cell.length_b   1.000
_cell.length_c   1.000
_cell.angle_alpha   90.00
_cell.angle_beta   90.00
_cell.angle_gamma   90.00
#
_symmetry.space_group_name_H-M   'P 1'
#
loop_
_entity.id
_entity.type
_entity.pdbx_description
1 polymer ?
#
loop_
_entity_poly.entity_id
_entity_poly.type
_entity_poly.pdbx_seq_one_letter_code
_entity_poly.pdbx_strand_id
1 'polypeptide(L)'
;YRSGPWKLVFKLGDANLEKSRGKATIPELYHLGDDQAEEQDVSTTHPDVVTQLTEEFQQLIDRGATRMDRHSANDTNVDFRTTQRKRWAE
;
A
#
# COMPACT_ATOMS: atom_id res chain seq x y z
N TYR A 1 -0.53 -0.78 4.15
CA TYR A 1 -0.17 -2.03 4.84
C TYR A 1 0.45 -1.70 6.20
N ARG A 2 0.20 -2.49 7.24
CA ARG A 2 0.76 -2.24 8.58
C ARG A 2 1.37 -3.52 9.13
N SER A 3 2.60 -3.41 9.64
CA SER A 3 3.34 -4.50 10.26
C SER A 3 4.06 -3.94 11.50
N GLY A 4 3.63 -4.36 12.69
CA GLY A 4 4.10 -3.80 13.95
C GLY A 4 3.85 -2.27 14.07
N PRO A 5 4.88 -1.47 14.39
CA PRO A 5 4.76 -0.01 14.48
C PRO A 5 4.79 0.67 13.10
N TRP A 6 5.18 -0.03 12.04
CA TRP A 6 5.32 0.55 10.70
C TRP A 6 4.02 0.52 9.93
N LYS A 7 3.72 1.64 9.26
CA LYS A 7 2.61 1.75 8.31
C LYS A 7 3.11 2.27 6.98
N LEU A 8 2.92 1.47 5.93
CA LEU A 8 3.17 1.82 4.55
C LEU A 8 1.86 2.24 3.86
N VAL A 9 1.84 3.40 3.23
CA VAL A 9 0.68 3.96 2.52
C VAL A 9 1.04 4.23 1.07
N PHE A 10 0.14 3.91 0.14
CA PHE A 10 0.28 4.23 -1.28
C PHE A 10 -0.65 5.39 -1.61
N LYS A 11 -0.12 6.62 -1.56
CA LYS A 11 -0.90 7.85 -1.78
C LYS A 11 -1.09 8.17 -3.25
N LEU A 12 -2.08 9.00 -3.51
CA LEU A 12 -2.33 9.57 -4.82
C LEU A 12 -1.14 10.42 -5.27
N GLY A 13 -0.75 10.27 -6.53
CA GLY A 13 0.33 11.06 -7.13
C GLY A 13 -0.04 12.51 -7.44
N ASP A 14 -1.34 12.82 -7.53
CA ASP A 14 -1.87 14.16 -7.77
C ASP A 14 -2.90 14.57 -6.71
N ALA A 15 -3.32 15.83 -6.78
CA ALA A 15 -4.22 16.47 -5.84
C ALA A 15 -5.55 15.74 -5.56
N ASN A 16 -6.03 14.88 -6.47
CA ASN A 16 -7.26 14.13 -6.27
C ASN A 16 -7.30 12.82 -7.06
N LEU A 17 -8.33 12.01 -6.78
CA LEU A 17 -8.52 10.69 -7.39
C LEU A 17 -8.61 10.78 -8.91
N GLU A 18 -9.42 11.71 -9.46
CA GLU A 18 -9.61 11.83 -10.91
C GLU A 18 -8.32 12.13 -11.66
N LYS A 19 -7.52 13.07 -11.14
CA LYS A 19 -6.23 13.43 -11.73
C LYS A 19 -5.18 12.34 -11.58
N SER A 20 -5.33 11.46 -10.58
CA SER A 20 -4.39 10.38 -10.27
C SER A 20 -4.69 9.09 -11.03
N ARG A 21 -5.90 8.91 -11.58
CA ARG A 21 -6.28 7.65 -12.25
C ARG A 21 -5.28 7.24 -13.32
N GLY A 22 -4.81 5.99 -13.24
CA GLY A 22 -3.83 5.41 -14.15
C GLY A 22 -2.39 5.85 -13.93
N LYS A 23 -2.11 6.67 -12.91
CA LYS A 23 -0.76 7.10 -12.53
C LYS A 23 -0.23 6.31 -11.35
N ALA A 24 1.09 6.30 -11.20
CA ALA A 24 1.75 5.64 -10.08
C ALA A 24 1.31 6.26 -8.74
N THR A 25 1.11 5.41 -7.74
CA THR A 25 0.97 5.84 -6.35
C THR A 25 2.33 6.20 -5.76
N ILE A 26 2.33 7.08 -4.77
CA ILE A 26 3.55 7.47 -4.02
C ILE A 26 3.59 6.67 -2.72
N PRO A 27 4.61 5.81 -2.49
CA PRO A 27 4.77 5.12 -1.22
C PRO A 27 5.26 6.09 -0.14
N GLU A 28 4.55 6.15 0.98
CA GLU A 28 4.95 6.88 2.19
C GLU A 28 4.98 5.92 3.38
N LEU A 29 5.95 6.11 4.27
CA LEU A 29 6.19 5.25 5.42
C LEU A 29 6.13 6.05 6.71
N TYR A 30 5.41 5.53 7.69
CA TYR A 30 5.23 6.13 9.00
C TYR A 30 5.56 5.16 10.12
N HIS A 31 6.17 5.67 11.20
CA HIS A 31 6.42 4.91 12.42
C HIS A 31 5.41 5.30 13.51
N LEU A 32 4.35 4.52 13.64
CA LEU A 32 3.21 4.81 14.54
C LEU A 32 3.55 4.74 16.03
N GLY A 33 4.74 4.25 16.40
CA GLY A 33 5.21 4.27 17.78
C GLY A 33 5.60 5.67 18.25
N ASP A 34 6.16 6.48 17.34
CA ASP A 34 6.64 7.83 17.62
C ASP A 34 5.76 8.91 16.97
N ASP A 35 5.12 8.56 15.85
CA ASP A 35 4.25 9.43 15.05
C ASP A 35 2.89 8.76 14.80
N GLN A 36 2.03 8.82 15.82
CA GLN A 36 0.67 8.28 15.71
C GLN A 36 -0.22 9.09 14.75
N ALA A 37 0.14 10.35 14.49
CA ALA A 37 -0.62 11.26 13.64
C ALA A 37 -0.25 11.16 12.15
N GLU A 38 0.81 10.39 11.82
CA GLU A 38 1.29 10.17 10.45
C GLU A 38 1.70 11.49 9.77
N GLU A 39 2.38 12.35 10.53
CA GLU A 39 2.83 13.67 10.09
C GLU A 39 4.16 13.62 9.35
N GLN A 40 5.02 12.65 9.64
CA GLN A 40 6.38 12.58 9.11
C GLN A 40 6.57 11.34 8.23
N ASP A 41 6.65 11.56 6.92
CA ASP A 41 7.06 10.51 5.98
C ASP A 41 8.57 10.24 6.11
N VAL A 42 8.89 9.00 6.49
CA VAL A 42 10.27 8.51 6.65
C VAL A 42 10.64 7.46 5.58
N SER A 43 9.88 7.39 4.49
CA SER A 43 10.12 6.47 3.37
C SER A 43 11.53 6.60 2.77
N THR A 44 12.04 7.82 2.67
CA THR A 44 13.37 8.11 2.09
C THR A 44 14.52 7.74 3.03
N THR A 45 14.30 7.74 4.34
CA THR A 45 15.33 7.40 5.34
C THR A 45 15.33 5.91 5.71
N HIS A 46 14.22 5.20 5.47
CA HIS A 46 14.09 3.75 5.70
C HIS A 46 13.61 2.99 4.44
N PRO A 47 14.38 3.02 3.33
CA PRO A 47 13.98 2.38 2.08
C PRO A 47 13.93 0.84 2.17
N ASP A 48 14.69 0.25 3.09
CA ASP A 48 14.68 -1.18 3.42
C ASP A 48 13.33 -1.59 4.02
N VAL A 49 12.80 -0.78 4.94
CA VAL A 49 11.49 -0.99 5.56
C VAL A 49 10.38 -0.84 4.51
N VAL A 50 10.47 0.16 3.63
CA VAL A 50 9.52 0.31 2.50
C VAL A 50 9.50 -0.95 1.64
N THR A 51 10.69 -1.48 1.29
CA THR A 51 10.83 -2.67 0.45
C THR A 51 10.21 -3.88 1.13
N GLN A 52 10.56 -4.13 2.40
CA GLN A 52 10.02 -5.24 3.18
C GLN A 52 8.48 -5.18 3.26
N LEU A 53 7.90 -4.04 3.68
CA LEU A 53 6.44 -3.93 3.80
C LEU A 53 5.74 -4.03 2.44
N THR A 54 6.41 -3.63 1.35
CA THR A 54 5.88 -3.78 -0.01
C THR A 54 5.80 -5.25 -0.40
N GLU A 55 6.84 -6.04 -0.11
CA GLU A 55 6.86 -7.48 -0.36
C GLU A 55 5.83 -8.23 0.49
N GLU A 56 5.75 -7.92 1.79
CA GLU A 56 4.74 -8.48 2.70
C GLU A 56 3.32 -8.15 2.23
N PHE A 57 3.09 -6.94 1.72
CA PHE A 57 1.80 -6.55 1.17
C PHE A 57 1.47 -7.29 -0.14
N GLN A 58 2.45 -7.47 -1.03
CA GLN A 58 2.29 -8.25 -2.25
C GLN A 58 1.93 -9.71 -1.92
N GLN A 59 2.62 -10.34 -0.96
CA GLN A 59 2.30 -11.70 -0.53
C GLN A 59 0.87 -11.83 0.01
N LEU A 60 0.38 -10.81 0.73
CA LEU A 60 -1.00 -10.77 1.21
C LEU A 60 -2.00 -10.71 0.05
N ILE A 61 -1.71 -9.89 -0.96
CA ILE A 61 -2.50 -9.79 -2.19
C ILE A 61 -2.49 -11.12 -2.93
N ASP A 62 -1.33 -11.73 -3.13
CA ASP A 62 -1.19 -13.00 -3.85
C ASP A 62 -1.97 -14.15 -3.18
N ARG A 63 -2.05 -14.13 -1.85
CA ARG A 63 -2.88 -15.05 -1.07
C ARG A 63 -4.38 -14.73 -1.12
N GLY A 64 -4.72 -13.48 -1.48
CA GLY A 64 -6.07 -12.90 -1.50
C GLY A 64 -6.83 -12.97 -0.17
N ALA A 65 -6.09 -13.13 0.93
CA ALA A 65 -6.65 -13.25 2.27
C ALA A 65 -5.69 -12.71 3.32
N THR A 66 -6.25 -12.02 4.32
CA THR A 66 -5.48 -11.45 5.44
C THR A 66 -5.19 -12.48 6.53
N ARG A 67 -6.04 -13.51 6.67
CA ARG A 67 -5.87 -14.59 7.66
C ARG A 67 -4.91 -15.65 7.12
N MET A 68 -4.02 -16.14 7.99
CA MET A 68 -2.99 -17.13 7.62
C MET A 68 -3.56 -18.49 7.23
N ASP A 69 -4.71 -18.87 7.79
CA ASP A 69 -5.37 -20.16 7.59
C ASP A 69 -6.30 -20.20 6.36
N ARG A 70 -6.42 -19.09 5.63
CA ARG A 70 -7.33 -18.98 4.48
C ARG A 70 -6.60 -18.47 3.27
N HIS A 71 -6.84 -19.12 2.15
CA HIS A 71 -6.44 -18.65 0.83
C HIS A 71 -7.74 -18.38 0.07
N SER A 72 -7.82 -17.22 -0.56
CA SER A 72 -8.93 -16.86 -1.46
C SER A 72 -8.33 -16.29 -2.71
N ALA A 73 -8.90 -16.60 -3.88
CA ALA A 73 -8.51 -15.88 -5.08
C ALA A 73 -9.12 -14.47 -5.02
N ASN A 74 -8.32 -13.45 -5.37
CA ASN A 74 -8.90 -12.17 -5.77
C ASN A 74 -9.66 -12.39 -7.08
N ASP A 75 -10.77 -11.69 -7.24
CA ASP A 75 -11.61 -11.70 -8.44
C ASP A 75 -10.95 -11.00 -9.64
N THR A 76 -9.91 -10.20 -9.39
CA THR A 76 -9.12 -9.51 -10.40
C THR A 76 -7.65 -9.41 -10.02
N ASN A 77 -6.82 -8.94 -10.95
CA ASN A 77 -5.43 -8.60 -10.67
C ASN A 77 -5.38 -7.29 -9.87
N VAL A 78 -4.91 -7.37 -8.63
CA VAL A 78 -4.79 -6.21 -7.73
C VAL A 78 -3.41 -5.59 -7.89
N ASP A 79 -3.34 -4.44 -8.57
CA ASP A 79 -2.15 -3.60 -8.63
C ASP A 79 -2.34 -2.34 -7.77
N PHE A 80 -1.61 -2.26 -6.66
CA PHE A 80 -1.64 -1.11 -5.75
C PHE A 80 -0.63 -0.01 -6.12
N ARG A 81 0.29 -0.29 -7.06
CA ARG A 81 1.32 0.67 -7.49
C ARG A 81 0.76 1.69 -8.47
N THR A 82 -0.38 1.38 -9.08
CA THR A 82 -1.09 2.25 -10.01
C THR A 82 -2.44 2.62 -9.43
N THR A 83 -2.76 3.90 -9.42
CA THR A 83 -4.10 4.37 -9.05
C THR A 83 -5.12 3.80 -10.04
N GLN A 84 -6.11 3.09 -9.54
CA GLN A 84 -7.15 2.43 -10.34
C GLN A 84 -7.82 3.37 -11.37
N ARG A 85 -7.92 2.91 -12.63
CA ARG A 85 -8.59 3.66 -13.72
C ARG A 85 -10.12 3.58 -13.63
N LYS A 86 -10.65 2.45 -13.17
CA LYS A 86 -12.08 2.24 -12.94
C LYS A 86 -12.33 2.11 -11.43
N ARG A 87 -13.59 2.09 -11.02
CA ARG A 87 -13.98 1.89 -9.60
C ARG A 87 -14.16 0.41 -9.25
N TRP A 88 -14.53 -0.39 -10.25
CA TRP A 88 -14.77 -1.83 -10.13
C TRP A 88 -14.12 -2.54 -11.32
N ALA A 89 -13.71 -3.79 -11.12
CA ALA A 89 -13.28 -4.68 -12.19
C ALA A 89 -14.46 -5.00 -13.13
N GLU A 90 -14.17 -5.31 -14.38
CA GLU A 90 -15.13 -5.83 -15.37
C GLU A 90 -15.13 -7.36 -15.39
#